data_AF-A0A8B6DYM1-F1
#
_entry.id   AF-A0A8B6DYM1-F1
#
_cell.length_a   1.000
_cell.length_b   1.000
_cell.length_c   1.000
_cell.angle_alpha   90.00
_cell.angle_beta   90.00
_cell.angle_gamma   90.00
#
_symmetry.space_group_name_H-M   'P 1'
#
loop_
_entity.id
_entity.type
_entity.pdbx_description
1 polymer ?
#
loop_
_entity_poly.entity_id
_entity_poly.type
_entity_poly.pdbx_seq_one_letter_code
_entity_poly.pdbx_strand_id
1 'polypeptide(L)'
;MKFGMTDESYHTQSSDIDFIIHAAAYMNRDQPYPAFVFPNVTGTEHVVMFSCTGKIKPIHYISTNSVFPDGNLDCSEDENIEHFDKKLIDGYSKSKWVAEQLIHIARKKAIPCVIYRLGNIAGDIDQGFWNHQNATLVVLEACAKYKVAPDVDWNIEMTPVDFLADFIVRCTYTLSTTLGKTYNIINDKPLQSRLVYDWMNGHGYPLEIMHIKDWEKRILDELKGEKNHGYTETNLQSLLELNHNDDFCSTLKTYKTANFKEALTDFKLSYPYTDYMLLQKYFEWLSQHGDIVP
;
A
#
# COMPACT_ATOMS: atom_id res chain seq x y z
N MET A 1 19.59 -8.57 17.19
CA MET A 1 19.82 -9.17 15.86
C MET A 1 20.44 -8.10 14.96
N LYS A 2 21.49 -8.41 14.20
CA LYS A 2 22.24 -7.49 13.34
C LYS A 2 21.83 -7.64 11.87
N PHE A 3 20.52 -7.72 11.61
CA PHE A 3 19.94 -8.07 10.28
C PHE A 3 20.46 -9.39 9.69
N GLY A 4 20.89 -10.33 10.54
CA GLY A 4 21.53 -11.58 10.10
C GLY A 4 23.01 -11.44 9.68
N MET A 5 23.60 -10.25 9.82
CA MET A 5 25.01 -9.99 9.51
C MET A 5 25.95 -10.47 10.63
N THR A 6 27.22 -10.68 10.28
CA THR A 6 28.32 -10.81 11.26
C THR A 6 28.59 -9.47 11.96
N ASP A 7 29.29 -9.52 13.09
CA ASP A 7 29.67 -8.33 13.85
C ASP A 7 30.53 -7.37 13.02
N GLU A 8 31.53 -7.91 12.32
CA GLU A 8 32.39 -7.14 11.43
C GLU A 8 31.60 -6.44 10.33
N SER A 9 30.73 -7.19 9.61
CA SER A 9 29.89 -6.61 8.55
C SER A 9 28.97 -5.52 9.10
N TYR A 10 28.32 -5.76 10.24
CA TYR A 10 27.45 -4.76 10.87
C TYR A 10 28.21 -3.48 11.24
N HIS A 11 29.43 -3.60 11.79
CA HIS A 11 30.26 -2.44 12.12
C HIS A 11 30.70 -1.65 10.88
N THR A 12 31.16 -2.35 9.83
CA THR A 12 31.51 -1.74 8.55
C THR A 12 30.31 -1.00 7.95
N GLN A 13 29.17 -1.68 7.81
CA GLN A 13 27.94 -1.05 7.27
C GLN A 13 27.46 0.13 8.13
N SER A 14 27.58 0.04 9.46
CA SER A 14 27.18 1.14 10.35
C SER A 14 28.03 2.41 10.18
N SER A 15 29.25 2.27 9.66
CA SER A 15 30.16 3.38 9.39
C SER A 15 30.00 3.92 7.97
N ASP A 16 29.69 3.04 7.02
CA ASP A 16 29.66 3.37 5.58
C ASP A 16 28.29 3.91 5.14
N ILE A 17 27.17 3.31 5.57
CA ILE A 17 25.82 3.69 5.10
C ILE A 17 25.44 5.10 5.55
N ASP A 18 25.07 5.97 4.60
CA ASP A 18 24.73 7.38 4.86
C ASP A 18 23.26 7.62 5.25
N PHE A 19 22.33 6.86 4.69
CA PHE A 19 20.91 6.92 5.00
C PHE A 19 20.25 5.55 4.83
N ILE A 20 19.06 5.40 5.40
CA ILE A 20 18.32 4.12 5.40
C ILE A 20 16.96 4.37 4.75
N ILE A 21 16.63 3.61 3.71
CA ILE A 21 15.23 3.47 3.23
C ILE A 21 14.68 2.18 3.81
N HIS A 22 13.84 2.28 4.84
CA HIS A 22 13.21 1.13 5.49
C HIS A 22 11.84 0.87 4.89
N ALA A 23 11.83 0.11 3.79
CA ALA A 23 10.63 -0.29 3.05
C ALA A 23 10.15 -1.71 3.41
N ALA A 24 11.01 -2.54 3.97
CA ALA A 24 10.70 -3.95 4.23
C ALA A 24 9.64 -4.09 5.33
N ALA A 25 8.58 -4.83 5.02
CA ALA A 25 7.56 -5.26 5.97
C ALA A 25 6.96 -6.59 5.52
N TYR A 26 6.59 -7.42 6.48
CA TYR A 26 5.75 -8.57 6.25
C TYR A 26 4.28 -8.10 6.22
N MET A 27 3.58 -8.42 5.15
CA MET A 27 2.15 -8.18 4.99
C MET A 27 1.47 -9.52 4.74
N ASN A 28 0.46 -9.80 5.55
CA ASN A 28 -0.44 -10.92 5.37
C ASN A 28 -1.77 -10.50 6.02
N ARG A 29 -2.92 -10.85 5.43
CA ARG A 29 -4.22 -10.41 5.96
C ARG A 29 -4.82 -11.38 6.96
N ASP A 30 -4.40 -12.64 6.90
CA ASP A 30 -4.91 -13.74 7.73
C ASP A 30 -4.22 -13.84 9.09
N GLN A 31 -3.07 -13.17 9.23
CA GLN A 31 -2.23 -13.34 10.41
C GLN A 31 -2.65 -12.40 11.55
N PRO A 32 -2.56 -12.86 12.81
CA PRO A 32 -2.77 -11.99 13.96
C PRO A 32 -1.54 -11.12 14.25
N TYR A 33 -1.72 -10.03 15.00
CA TYR A 33 -0.64 -9.10 15.38
C TYR A 33 0.69 -9.76 15.83
N PRO A 34 0.70 -10.82 16.68
CA PRO A 34 1.94 -11.46 17.12
C PRO A 34 2.85 -11.97 15.97
N ALA A 35 2.27 -12.38 14.84
CA ALA A 35 3.03 -12.83 13.68
C ALA A 35 3.86 -11.70 13.03
N PHE A 36 3.44 -10.45 13.20
CA PHE A 36 4.11 -9.28 12.63
C PHE A 36 5.12 -8.63 13.57
N VAL A 37 5.11 -8.95 14.86
CA VAL A 37 5.99 -8.30 15.85
C VAL A 37 7.44 -8.41 15.43
N PHE A 38 7.89 -9.61 15.09
CA PHE A 38 9.26 -9.83 14.68
C PHE A 38 9.63 -9.11 13.36
N PRO A 39 8.92 -9.33 12.23
CA PRO A 39 9.32 -8.71 10.96
C PRO A 39 9.10 -7.20 10.91
N ASN A 40 8.02 -6.67 11.51
CA ASN A 40 7.62 -5.28 11.33
C ASN A 40 8.06 -4.40 12.51
N VAL A 41 7.87 -4.86 13.74
CA VAL A 41 8.16 -4.05 14.95
C VAL A 41 9.63 -4.17 15.32
N THR A 42 10.10 -5.38 15.63
CA THR A 42 11.50 -5.65 16.01
C THR A 42 12.46 -5.33 14.86
N GLY A 43 12.06 -5.56 13.61
CA GLY A 43 12.81 -5.12 12.43
C GLY A 43 13.04 -3.60 12.44
N THR A 44 11.98 -2.81 12.70
CA THR A 44 12.06 -1.35 12.78
C THR A 44 12.87 -0.87 13.98
N GLU A 45 12.74 -1.53 15.13
CA GLU A 45 13.57 -1.25 16.31
C GLU A 45 15.06 -1.40 16.00
N HIS A 46 15.47 -2.50 15.35
CA HIS A 46 16.86 -2.68 14.95
C HIS A 46 17.33 -1.66 13.90
N VAL A 47 16.44 -1.24 12.98
CA VAL A 47 16.74 -0.14 12.04
C VAL A 47 17.02 1.16 12.80
N VAL A 48 16.20 1.50 13.79
CA VAL A 48 16.42 2.68 14.64
C VAL A 48 17.76 2.57 15.37
N MET A 49 18.08 1.42 15.96
CA MET A 49 19.38 1.22 16.62
C MET A 49 20.57 1.32 15.64
N PHE A 50 20.43 0.78 14.43
CA PHE A 50 21.46 0.87 13.40
C PHE A 50 21.67 2.30 12.89
N SER A 51 20.59 3.10 12.82
CA SER A 51 20.63 4.50 12.39
C SER A 51 21.49 5.38 13.28
N CYS A 52 21.71 5.00 14.54
CA CYS A 52 22.54 5.72 15.49
C CYS A 52 23.83 4.98 15.89
N THR A 53 24.12 3.83 15.26
CA THR A 53 25.38 3.10 15.46
C THR A 53 26.46 3.60 14.51
N GLY A 54 27.68 3.88 15.00
CA GLY A 54 28.81 4.34 14.18
C GLY A 54 28.69 5.81 13.79
N LYS A 55 27.68 6.15 12.97
CA LYS A 55 27.26 7.52 12.64
C LYS A 55 25.73 7.63 12.62
N ILE A 56 25.23 8.86 12.78
CA ILE A 56 23.79 9.16 12.60
C ILE A 56 23.44 9.07 11.12
N LYS A 57 22.35 8.35 10.81
CA LYS A 57 21.84 8.12 9.46
C LYS A 57 20.37 8.53 9.42
N PRO A 58 19.95 9.39 8.48
CA PRO A 58 18.54 9.65 8.27
C PRO A 58 17.76 8.37 7.94
N ILE A 59 16.55 8.25 8.51
CA ILE A 59 15.63 7.15 8.23
C ILE A 59 14.50 7.66 7.33
N HIS A 60 14.36 7.06 6.16
CA HIS A 60 13.21 7.17 5.26
C HIS A 60 12.32 5.95 5.50
N TYR A 61 11.29 6.12 6.32
CA TYR A 61 10.42 5.03 6.76
C TYR A 61 9.17 4.94 5.89
N ILE A 62 8.96 3.78 5.26
CA ILE A 62 7.74 3.50 4.50
C ILE A 62 6.68 2.97 5.46
N SER A 63 5.69 3.80 5.75
CA SER A 63 4.50 3.46 6.51
C SER A 63 3.30 3.27 5.57
N THR A 64 2.10 3.27 6.12
CA THR A 64 0.84 3.04 5.41
C THR A 64 -0.25 3.95 5.97
N ASN A 65 -1.23 4.29 5.15
CA ASN A 65 -2.44 4.97 5.58
C ASN A 65 -3.32 4.10 6.52
N SER A 66 -3.01 2.81 6.69
CA SER A 66 -3.72 1.90 7.60
C SER A 66 -3.38 2.11 9.08
N VAL A 67 -2.41 3.00 9.39
CA VAL A 67 -2.18 3.47 10.77
C VAL A 67 -3.32 4.34 11.30
N PHE A 68 -4.20 4.80 10.42
CA PHE A 68 -5.45 5.48 10.77
C PHE A 68 -6.60 4.46 10.87
N PRO A 69 -7.42 4.52 11.93
CA PRO A 69 -8.62 3.70 12.04
C PRO A 69 -9.61 3.96 10.90
N ASP A 70 -10.40 2.95 10.57
CA ASP A 70 -11.45 3.09 9.55
C ASP A 70 -12.50 4.12 9.95
N GLY A 71 -13.01 4.84 8.95
CA GLY A 71 -13.94 5.95 9.13
C GLY A 71 -13.31 7.24 9.69
N ASN A 72 -11.99 7.28 9.93
CA ASN A 72 -11.33 8.50 10.37
C ASN A 72 -11.29 9.53 9.22
N LEU A 73 -11.72 10.76 9.52
CA LEU A 73 -11.78 11.85 8.56
C LEU A 73 -10.65 12.85 8.84
N ASP A 74 -10.20 13.53 7.78
CA ASP A 74 -9.22 14.60 7.80
C ASP A 74 -7.86 14.19 8.42
N CYS A 75 -7.49 12.92 8.23
CA CYS A 75 -6.26 12.31 8.71
C CYS A 75 -5.05 13.16 8.30
N SER A 76 -4.38 13.78 9.27
CA SER A 76 -3.35 14.78 8.99
C SER A 76 -1.94 14.19 9.01
N GLU A 77 -1.05 14.77 8.21
CA GLU A 77 0.37 14.44 8.20
C GLU A 77 1.05 14.73 9.56
N ASP A 78 0.58 15.76 10.26
CA ASP A 78 1.08 16.17 11.58
C ASP A 78 0.27 15.59 12.76
N GLU A 79 -0.66 14.69 12.48
CA GLU A 79 -1.53 14.12 13.51
C GLU A 79 -0.76 13.22 14.48
N ASN A 80 -1.01 13.40 15.78
CA ASN A 80 -0.51 12.49 16.80
C ASN A 80 -1.35 11.21 16.80
N ILE A 81 -0.79 10.14 16.23
CA ILE A 81 -1.45 8.84 16.12
C ILE A 81 -1.31 7.97 17.38
N GLU A 82 -0.67 8.43 18.47
CA GLU A 82 -0.42 7.67 19.71
C GLU A 82 -1.67 7.01 20.33
N HIS A 83 -2.87 7.52 20.02
CA HIS A 83 -4.12 7.11 20.64
C HIS A 83 -4.97 6.15 19.77
N PHE A 84 -4.42 5.65 18.65
CA PHE A 84 -5.12 4.74 17.74
C PHE A 84 -4.93 3.24 18.04
N ASP A 85 -4.05 2.88 18.98
CA ASP A 85 -3.70 1.50 19.36
C ASP A 85 -4.92 0.56 19.52
N LYS A 86 -5.96 1.04 20.20
CA LYS A 86 -7.18 0.26 20.49
C LYS A 86 -8.24 0.31 19.39
N LYS A 87 -8.09 1.21 18.41
CA LYS A 87 -9.05 1.43 17.33
C LYS A 87 -8.68 0.66 16.06
N LEU A 88 -7.42 0.28 15.92
CA LEU A 88 -6.98 -0.59 14.82
C LEU A 88 -7.47 -2.02 15.06
N ILE A 89 -8.01 -2.65 14.01
CA ILE A 89 -8.64 -3.98 14.12
C ILE A 89 -7.63 -5.06 13.73
N ASP A 90 -7.08 -4.97 12.52
CA ASP A 90 -6.24 -6.01 11.94
C ASP A 90 -4.78 -6.00 12.46
N GLY A 91 -4.10 -7.14 12.31
CA GLY A 91 -2.75 -7.36 12.83
C GLY A 91 -1.67 -6.55 12.09
N TYR A 92 -1.83 -6.36 10.79
CA TYR A 92 -0.88 -5.63 9.96
C TYR A 92 -0.87 -4.14 10.33
N SER A 93 -2.04 -3.50 10.36
CA SER A 93 -2.20 -2.09 10.74
C SER A 93 -1.65 -1.81 12.13
N LYS A 94 -1.92 -2.68 13.11
CA LYS A 94 -1.32 -2.59 14.45
C LYS A 94 0.21 -2.63 14.40
N SER A 95 0.78 -3.55 13.62
CA SER A 95 2.23 -3.68 13.50
C SER A 95 2.91 -2.48 12.86
N LYS A 96 2.29 -1.92 11.81
CA LYS A 96 2.78 -0.71 11.15
C LYS A 96 2.64 0.51 12.03
N TRP A 97 1.53 0.62 12.76
CA TRP A 97 1.35 1.66 13.77
C TRP A 97 2.44 1.60 14.85
N VAL A 98 2.68 0.44 15.49
CA VAL A 98 3.73 0.31 16.51
C VAL A 98 5.10 0.66 15.93
N ALA A 99 5.41 0.21 14.72
CA ALA A 99 6.66 0.52 14.07
C ALA A 99 6.81 2.03 13.76
N GLU A 100 5.75 2.72 13.33
CA GLU A 100 5.76 4.17 13.15
C GLU A 100 5.96 4.92 14.48
N GLN A 101 5.39 4.43 15.58
CA GLN A 101 5.64 4.97 16.92
C GLN A 101 7.13 4.91 17.31
N LEU A 102 7.85 3.85 16.93
CA LEU A 102 9.30 3.76 17.13
C LEU A 102 10.06 4.84 16.33
N ILE A 103 9.61 5.13 15.11
CA ILE A 103 10.17 6.22 14.29
C ILE A 103 9.88 7.59 14.89
N HIS A 104 8.68 7.81 15.44
CA HIS A 104 8.37 9.04 16.19
C HIS A 104 9.25 9.20 17.43
N ILE A 105 9.51 8.12 18.18
CA ILE A 105 10.43 8.12 19.32
C ILE A 105 11.87 8.45 18.86
N ALA A 106 12.33 7.86 17.75
CA ALA A 106 13.63 8.15 17.16
C ALA A 106 13.75 9.64 16.80
N ARG A 107 12.72 10.20 16.16
CA ARG A 107 12.63 11.63 15.82
C ARG A 107 12.70 12.52 17.08
N LYS A 108 11.96 12.18 18.15
CA LYS A 108 12.02 12.88 19.45
C LYS A 108 13.42 12.81 20.09
N LYS A 109 14.23 11.82 19.74
CA LYS A 109 15.64 11.66 20.14
C LYS A 109 16.65 12.26 19.15
N ALA A 110 16.19 13.15 18.26
CA ALA A 110 17.02 13.84 17.26
C ALA A 110 17.64 12.93 16.18
N ILE A 111 17.13 11.71 15.99
CA ILE A 111 17.43 10.92 14.80
C ILE A 111 16.62 11.52 13.63
N PRO A 112 17.26 11.91 12.51
CA PRO A 112 16.55 12.48 11.37
C PRO A 112 15.64 11.43 10.74
N CYS A 113 14.33 11.68 10.67
CA CYS A 113 13.36 10.72 10.13
C CYS A 113 12.35 11.41 9.20
N VAL A 114 12.03 10.74 8.08
CA VAL A 114 10.94 11.06 7.16
C VAL A 114 9.99 9.88 7.13
N ILE A 115 8.68 10.12 7.23
CA ILE A 115 7.65 9.07 7.21
C ILE A 115 6.81 9.22 5.94
N TYR A 116 6.59 8.13 5.22
CA TYR A 116 5.72 8.10 4.04
C TYR A 116 4.57 7.13 4.30
N ARG A 117 3.36 7.66 4.54
CA ARG A 117 2.14 6.87 4.70
C ARG A 117 1.54 6.67 3.31
N LEU A 118 1.74 5.47 2.76
CA LEU A 118 1.28 5.12 1.42
C LEU A 118 -0.19 4.70 1.44
N GLY A 119 -0.94 5.12 0.42
CA GLY A 119 -2.25 4.56 0.08
C GLY A 119 -2.16 3.28 -0.75
N ASN A 120 -3.20 2.97 -1.52
CA ASN A 120 -3.21 1.79 -2.39
C ASN A 120 -2.25 1.97 -3.58
N ILE A 121 -1.25 1.07 -3.63
CA ILE A 121 -0.23 1.06 -4.68
C ILE A 121 -0.76 0.28 -5.89
N ALA A 122 -0.70 0.91 -7.06
CA ALA A 122 -1.06 0.33 -8.34
C ALA A 122 0.18 -0.12 -9.14
N GLY A 123 -0.04 -0.60 -10.36
CA GLY A 123 1.05 -0.94 -11.27
C GLY A 123 1.89 0.27 -11.68
N ASP A 124 3.02 0.02 -12.35
CA ASP A 124 3.86 1.11 -12.88
C ASP A 124 3.27 1.70 -14.18
N ILE A 125 3.56 2.98 -14.43
CA ILE A 125 2.98 3.73 -15.56
C ILE A 125 3.51 3.23 -16.90
N ASP A 126 4.75 2.76 -16.93
CA ASP A 126 5.46 2.44 -18.17
C ASP A 126 5.16 1.04 -18.69
N GLN A 127 5.26 0.02 -17.85
CA GLN A 127 5.10 -1.39 -18.19
C GLN A 127 3.73 -1.96 -17.80
N GLY A 128 3.06 -1.36 -16.82
CA GLY A 128 1.79 -1.85 -16.30
C GLY A 128 1.90 -3.04 -15.35
N PHE A 129 3.12 -3.37 -14.88
CA PHE A 129 3.35 -4.44 -13.92
C PHE A 129 2.68 -4.10 -12.60
N TRP A 130 1.79 -4.98 -12.14
CA TRP A 130 1.10 -4.82 -10.87
C TRP A 130 1.20 -6.12 -10.06
N ASN A 131 1.60 -6.01 -8.79
CA ASN A 131 1.70 -7.14 -7.87
C ASN A 131 0.37 -7.92 -7.74
N HIS A 132 0.34 -9.19 -8.15
CA HIS A 132 -0.79 -10.13 -8.02
C HIS A 132 -1.28 -10.40 -6.58
N GLN A 133 -0.53 -9.96 -5.56
CA GLN A 133 -0.98 -9.98 -4.16
C GLN A 133 -1.85 -8.77 -3.80
N ASN A 134 -1.92 -7.76 -4.66
CA ASN A 134 -2.69 -6.55 -4.40
C ASN A 134 -4.19 -6.85 -4.51
N ALA A 135 -4.96 -6.59 -3.45
CA ALA A 135 -6.38 -6.94 -3.47
C ALA A 135 -7.22 -6.13 -4.45
N THR A 136 -6.84 -4.88 -4.75
CA THR A 136 -7.53 -4.12 -5.80
C THR A 136 -7.36 -4.83 -7.13
N LEU A 137 -6.14 -5.25 -7.46
CA LEU A 137 -5.86 -6.01 -8.67
C LEU A 137 -6.62 -7.33 -8.69
N VAL A 138 -6.56 -8.12 -7.59
CA VAL A 138 -7.25 -9.42 -7.50
C VAL A 138 -8.76 -9.29 -7.78
N VAL A 139 -9.43 -8.25 -7.27
CA VAL A 139 -10.86 -8.02 -7.54
C VAL A 139 -11.10 -7.61 -8.99
N LEU A 140 -10.27 -6.71 -9.54
CA LEU A 140 -10.40 -6.27 -10.93
C LEU A 140 -10.11 -7.39 -11.93
N GLU A 141 -9.10 -8.22 -11.66
CA GLU A 141 -8.76 -9.41 -12.42
C GLU A 141 -9.91 -10.43 -12.41
N ALA A 142 -10.50 -10.68 -11.23
CA ALA A 142 -11.70 -11.52 -11.11
C ALA A 142 -12.88 -10.97 -11.92
N CYS A 143 -13.10 -9.65 -11.88
CA CYS A 143 -14.16 -9.02 -12.68
C CYS A 143 -13.93 -9.24 -14.19
N ALA A 144 -12.69 -9.05 -14.67
CA ALA A 144 -12.34 -9.28 -16.06
C ALA A 144 -12.42 -10.75 -16.48
N LYS A 145 -11.97 -11.67 -15.61
CA LYS A 145 -11.96 -13.12 -15.88
C LYS A 145 -13.37 -13.70 -15.93
N TYR A 146 -14.20 -13.38 -14.95
CA TYR A 146 -15.55 -13.96 -14.81
C TYR A 146 -16.66 -13.09 -15.40
N LYS A 147 -16.32 -11.93 -15.97
CA LYS A 147 -17.24 -11.02 -16.67
C LYS A 147 -18.40 -10.53 -15.79
N VAL A 148 -18.17 -10.44 -14.48
CA VAL A 148 -19.14 -10.00 -13.47
C VAL A 148 -18.49 -9.05 -12.48
N ALA A 149 -19.21 -8.01 -12.06
CA ALA A 149 -18.71 -7.01 -11.12
C ALA A 149 -19.71 -6.74 -9.98
N PRO A 150 -19.25 -6.44 -8.75
CA PRO A 150 -20.14 -6.13 -7.64
C PRO A 150 -20.68 -4.69 -7.74
N ASP A 151 -21.97 -4.50 -7.47
CA ASP A 151 -22.59 -3.18 -7.34
C ASP A 151 -22.30 -2.60 -5.96
N VAL A 152 -21.19 -1.88 -5.86
CA VAL A 152 -20.67 -1.29 -4.62
C VAL A 152 -20.18 0.13 -4.87
N ASP A 153 -20.43 1.03 -3.93
CA ASP A 153 -19.84 2.37 -3.91
C ASP A 153 -18.39 2.27 -3.40
N TRP A 154 -17.50 1.85 -4.29
CA TRP A 154 -16.08 1.68 -4.01
C TRP A 154 -15.27 2.77 -4.70
N ASN A 155 -14.54 3.54 -3.89
CA ASN A 155 -13.55 4.50 -4.35
C ASN A 155 -12.19 3.81 -4.51
N ILE A 156 -11.84 3.48 -5.75
CA ILE A 156 -10.61 2.78 -6.11
C ILE A 156 -9.46 3.77 -6.16
N GLU A 157 -8.63 3.73 -5.13
CA GLU A 157 -7.33 4.39 -5.11
C GLU A 157 -6.29 3.55 -5.88
N MET A 158 -5.60 4.20 -6.81
CA MET A 158 -4.50 3.64 -7.59
C MET A 158 -3.37 4.66 -7.64
N THR A 159 -2.31 4.45 -6.85
CA THR A 159 -1.08 5.24 -6.91
C THR A 159 0.03 4.44 -7.59
N PRO A 160 0.51 4.82 -8.79
CA PRO A 160 1.55 4.07 -9.49
C PRO A 160 2.86 3.94 -8.71
N VAL A 161 3.43 2.74 -8.71
CA VAL A 161 4.58 2.38 -7.85
C VAL A 161 5.89 3.08 -8.25
N ASP A 162 6.09 3.31 -9.54
CA ASP A 162 7.23 4.03 -10.11
C ASP A 162 7.24 5.51 -9.72
N PHE A 163 6.07 6.17 -9.74
CA PHE A 163 5.91 7.52 -9.20
C PHE A 163 6.19 7.58 -7.69
N LEU A 164 5.70 6.61 -6.91
CA LEU A 164 6.00 6.53 -5.48
C LEU A 164 7.51 6.41 -5.23
N ALA A 165 8.16 5.52 -5.98
CA ALA A 165 9.61 5.32 -5.88
C ALA A 165 10.38 6.59 -6.24
N ASP A 166 10.04 7.26 -7.34
CA ASP A 166 10.68 8.52 -7.75
C ASP A 166 10.49 9.62 -6.68
N PHE A 167 9.28 9.77 -6.14
CA PHE A 167 9.01 10.74 -5.07
C PHE A 167 9.87 10.47 -3.82
N ILE A 168 9.89 9.23 -3.32
CA ILE A 168 10.65 8.85 -2.12
C ILE A 168 12.15 9.06 -2.35
N VAL A 169 12.66 8.69 -3.52
CA VAL A 169 14.06 8.87 -3.90
C VAL A 169 14.42 10.36 -3.95
N ARG A 170 13.57 11.23 -4.52
CA ARG A 170 13.80 12.69 -4.50
C ARG A 170 13.85 13.27 -3.09
N CYS A 171 13.05 12.75 -2.17
CA CYS A 171 13.09 13.17 -0.78
C CYS A 171 14.43 12.86 -0.09
N THR A 172 15.18 11.83 -0.53
CA THR A 172 16.51 11.52 0.04
C THR A 172 17.58 12.52 -0.39
N TYR A 173 17.41 13.19 -1.54
CA TYR A 173 18.30 14.25 -2.02
C TYR A 173 17.97 15.64 -1.45
N THR A 174 16.83 15.80 -0.78
CA THR A 174 16.29 17.11 -0.35
C THR A 174 16.03 17.17 1.15
N LEU A 175 16.94 16.56 1.93
CA LEU A 175 16.82 16.46 3.39
C LEU A 175 16.56 17.79 4.12
N SER A 176 17.06 18.92 3.60
CA SER A 176 16.82 20.23 4.20
C SER A 176 15.33 20.62 4.25
N THR A 177 14.51 20.14 3.33
CA THR A 177 13.07 20.44 3.27
C THR A 177 12.20 19.25 3.69
N THR A 178 12.74 18.03 3.71
CA THR A 178 11.97 16.81 3.99
C THR A 178 12.15 16.26 5.39
N LEU A 179 13.27 16.54 6.08
CA LEU A 179 13.54 16.00 7.40
C LEU A 179 12.48 16.41 8.42
N GLY A 180 12.03 15.45 9.23
CA GLY A 180 11.00 15.67 10.24
C GLY A 180 9.57 15.70 9.70
N LYS A 181 9.37 15.72 8.37
CA LYS A 181 8.04 15.67 7.76
C LYS A 181 7.48 14.26 7.73
N THR A 182 6.16 14.21 7.63
CA THR A 182 5.37 13.03 7.31
C THR A 182 4.57 13.35 6.05
N TYR A 183 4.46 12.39 5.14
CA TYR A 183 3.74 12.53 3.90
C TYR A 183 2.61 11.52 3.83
N ASN A 184 1.38 11.98 3.62
CA ASN A 184 0.26 11.13 3.23
C ASN A 184 0.28 11.07 1.69
N ILE A 185 0.91 10.04 1.14
CA ILE A 185 1.04 9.87 -0.31
C ILE A 185 -0.16 9.03 -0.80
N ILE A 186 -1.23 9.74 -1.13
CA ILE A 186 -2.56 9.16 -1.37
C ILE A 186 -3.18 9.84 -2.60
N ASN A 187 -3.93 9.08 -3.39
CA ASN A 187 -4.74 9.63 -4.48
C ASN A 187 -5.91 10.44 -3.91
N ASP A 188 -5.90 11.76 -4.12
CA ASP A 188 -7.00 12.63 -3.68
C ASP A 188 -8.20 12.66 -4.63
N LYS A 189 -8.13 11.90 -5.73
CA LYS A 189 -9.21 11.68 -6.71
C LYS A 189 -9.30 10.19 -7.06
N PRO A 190 -9.70 9.32 -6.11
CA PRO A 190 -9.94 7.92 -6.41
C PRO A 190 -11.05 7.77 -7.45
N LEU A 191 -10.99 6.70 -8.24
CA LEU A 191 -11.99 6.43 -9.26
C LEU A 191 -13.16 5.65 -8.66
N GLN A 192 -14.37 6.06 -9.02
CA GLN A 192 -15.58 5.31 -8.70
C GLN A 192 -15.57 3.97 -9.44
N SER A 193 -15.88 2.88 -8.75
CA SER A 193 -15.92 1.51 -9.29
C SER A 193 -16.70 1.41 -10.60
N ARG A 194 -17.89 2.05 -10.67
CA ARG A 194 -18.71 2.08 -11.88
C ARG A 194 -17.97 2.67 -13.09
N LEU A 195 -17.19 3.73 -12.90
CA LEU A 195 -16.40 4.32 -13.98
C LEU A 195 -15.27 3.36 -14.43
N VAL A 196 -14.63 2.69 -13.48
CA VAL A 196 -13.61 1.66 -13.79
C VAL A 196 -14.25 0.50 -14.57
N TYR A 197 -15.44 0.05 -14.18
CA TYR A 197 -16.19 -0.97 -14.89
C TYR A 197 -16.59 -0.54 -16.30
N ASP A 198 -17.04 0.70 -16.49
CA ASP A 198 -17.34 1.25 -17.82
C ASP A 198 -16.09 1.26 -18.72
N TRP A 199 -14.92 1.61 -18.16
CA TRP A 199 -13.67 1.57 -18.90
C TRP A 199 -13.24 0.13 -19.23
N MET A 200 -13.39 -0.81 -18.30
CA MET A 200 -13.15 -2.24 -18.56
C MET A 200 -14.05 -2.76 -19.69
N ASN A 201 -15.33 -2.40 -19.72
CA ASN A 201 -16.24 -2.70 -20.83
C ASN A 201 -15.71 -2.13 -22.16
N GLY A 202 -15.25 -0.87 -22.14
CA GLY A 202 -14.63 -0.23 -23.31
C GLY A 202 -13.34 -0.91 -23.80
N HIS A 203 -12.60 -1.57 -22.90
CA HIS A 203 -11.39 -2.34 -23.21
C HIS A 203 -11.69 -3.80 -23.63
N GLY A 204 -12.95 -4.17 -23.80
CA GLY A 204 -13.34 -5.49 -24.27
C GLY A 204 -13.68 -6.49 -23.17
N TYR A 205 -13.75 -6.10 -21.89
CA TYR A 205 -14.21 -6.96 -20.80
C TYR A 205 -15.68 -6.66 -20.49
N PRO A 206 -16.67 -7.31 -21.15
CA PRO A 206 -18.08 -7.03 -20.88
C PRO A 206 -18.44 -7.47 -19.47
N LEU A 207 -18.84 -6.54 -18.60
CA LEU A 207 -19.15 -6.82 -17.19
C LEU A 207 -20.65 -6.77 -16.94
N GLU A 208 -21.21 -7.84 -16.39
CA GLU A 208 -22.52 -7.82 -15.75
C GLU A 208 -22.38 -7.32 -14.30
N ILE A 209 -23.04 -6.21 -13.97
CA ILE A 209 -23.06 -5.66 -12.61
C ILE A 209 -24.18 -6.35 -11.81
N MET A 210 -23.85 -6.87 -10.62
CA MET A 210 -24.80 -7.57 -9.75
C MET A 210 -24.57 -7.23 -8.28
N HIS A 211 -25.56 -7.54 -7.42
CA HIS A 211 -25.45 -7.29 -5.99
C HIS A 211 -24.23 -8.03 -5.39
N ILE A 212 -23.52 -7.41 -4.43
CA ILE A 212 -22.26 -7.95 -3.87
C ILE A 212 -22.38 -9.40 -3.40
N LYS A 213 -23.46 -9.78 -2.72
CA LYS A 213 -23.65 -11.17 -2.25
C LYS A 213 -23.85 -12.18 -3.39
N ASP A 214 -24.46 -11.75 -4.49
CA ASP A 214 -24.60 -12.59 -5.67
C ASP A 214 -23.26 -12.72 -6.40
N TRP A 215 -22.49 -11.63 -6.46
CA TRP A 215 -21.12 -11.63 -6.99
C TRP A 215 -20.19 -12.54 -6.17
N GLU A 216 -20.14 -12.38 -4.84
CA GLU A 216 -19.35 -13.24 -3.93
C GLU A 216 -19.67 -14.71 -4.15
N LYS A 217 -20.96 -15.05 -4.16
CA LYS A 217 -21.42 -16.43 -4.39
C LYS A 217 -21.01 -16.93 -5.77
N ARG A 218 -21.19 -16.12 -6.82
CA ARG A 218 -20.82 -16.45 -8.19
C ARG A 218 -19.34 -16.78 -8.29
N ILE A 219 -18.48 -15.92 -7.74
CA ILE A 219 -17.02 -16.13 -7.72
C ILE A 219 -16.66 -17.41 -6.97
N LEU A 220 -17.20 -17.62 -5.76
CA LEU A 220 -16.91 -18.82 -4.97
C LEU A 220 -17.33 -20.12 -5.68
N ASP A 221 -18.43 -20.09 -6.44
CA ASP A 221 -18.88 -21.26 -7.20
C ASP A 221 -18.00 -21.52 -8.44
N GLU A 222 -17.50 -20.49 -9.11
CA GLU A 222 -16.51 -20.63 -10.19
C GLU A 222 -15.19 -21.20 -9.66
N LEU A 223 -14.69 -20.70 -8.52
CA LEU A 223 -13.48 -21.19 -7.88
C LEU A 223 -13.58 -22.69 -7.54
N LYS A 224 -14.70 -23.14 -6.96
CA LYS A 224 -14.93 -24.59 -6.69
C LYS A 224 -14.91 -25.45 -7.96
N GLY A 225 -15.28 -24.88 -9.11
CA GLY A 225 -15.29 -25.58 -10.40
C GLY A 225 -13.89 -25.73 -11.02
N GLU A 226 -12.92 -24.93 -10.59
CA GLU A 226 -11.55 -24.95 -11.11
C GLU A 226 -10.73 -26.10 -10.52
N LYS A 227 -10.13 -26.92 -11.40
CA LYS A 227 -9.34 -28.10 -10.98
C LYS A 227 -8.01 -27.73 -10.33
N ASN A 228 -7.46 -26.57 -10.66
CA ASN A 228 -6.23 -26.01 -10.11
C ASN A 228 -6.46 -24.53 -9.85
N HIS A 229 -6.35 -24.11 -8.59
CA HIS A 229 -6.36 -22.70 -8.24
C HIS A 229 -4.95 -22.15 -8.48
N GLY A 230 -4.85 -21.11 -9.30
CA GLY A 230 -3.65 -20.31 -9.37
C GLY A 230 -3.49 -19.45 -8.12
N TYR A 231 -2.48 -18.59 -8.16
CA TYR A 231 -2.15 -17.74 -7.03
C TYR A 231 -3.21 -16.64 -6.81
N THR A 232 -3.72 -16.04 -7.88
CA THR A 232 -4.79 -15.02 -7.83
C THR A 232 -6.07 -15.62 -7.22
N GLU A 233 -6.47 -16.80 -7.66
CA GLU A 233 -7.68 -17.49 -7.19
C GLU A 233 -7.62 -17.80 -5.70
N THR A 234 -6.45 -18.21 -5.21
CA THR A 234 -6.22 -18.46 -3.79
C THR A 234 -6.35 -17.15 -2.99
N ASN A 235 -5.75 -16.06 -3.46
CA ASN A 235 -5.85 -14.75 -2.81
C ASN A 235 -7.29 -14.20 -2.83
N LEU A 236 -8.02 -14.41 -3.92
CA LEU A 236 -9.41 -14.02 -4.06
C LEU A 236 -10.29 -14.78 -3.08
N GLN A 237 -10.11 -16.10 -2.95
CA GLN A 237 -10.83 -16.90 -1.96
C GLN A 237 -10.57 -16.38 -0.55
N SER A 238 -9.29 -16.21 -0.15
CA SER A 238 -8.94 -15.65 1.15
C SER A 238 -9.55 -14.26 1.36
N LEU A 239 -9.56 -13.42 0.33
CA LEU A 239 -10.15 -12.07 0.40
C LEU A 239 -11.65 -12.11 0.68
N LEU A 240 -12.39 -13.02 0.05
CA LEU A 240 -13.83 -13.18 0.22
C LEU A 240 -14.19 -13.82 1.56
N GLU A 241 -13.38 -14.77 2.04
CA GLU A 241 -13.59 -15.45 3.32
C GLU A 241 -13.28 -14.54 4.53
N LEU A 242 -12.31 -13.63 4.41
CA LEU A 242 -11.96 -12.70 5.49
C LEU A 242 -12.95 -11.52 5.61
N ASN A 243 -13.55 -11.08 4.50
CA ASN A 243 -14.44 -9.93 4.46
C ASN A 243 -15.90 -10.32 4.68
N HIS A 244 -16.20 -10.94 5.83
CA HIS A 244 -17.58 -11.22 6.22
C HIS A 244 -18.42 -9.96 6.54
N ASN A 245 -17.77 -8.81 6.70
CA ASN A 245 -18.42 -7.51 6.81
C ASN A 245 -18.37 -6.82 5.44
N ASP A 246 -19.46 -6.17 5.03
CA ASP A 246 -19.64 -5.49 3.74
C ASP A 246 -18.70 -4.27 3.50
N ASP A 247 -17.56 -4.21 4.21
CA ASP A 247 -16.68 -3.06 4.40
C ASP A 247 -15.46 -3.02 3.47
N PHE A 248 -15.27 -4.03 2.61
CA PHE A 248 -14.15 -4.05 1.64
C PHE A 248 -14.14 -2.79 0.74
N CYS A 249 -15.33 -2.23 0.50
CA CYS A 249 -15.55 -1.16 -0.47
C CYS A 249 -15.88 0.21 0.14
N SER A 250 -16.27 0.28 1.42
CA SER A 250 -17.09 1.38 1.95
C SER A 250 -16.43 2.23 3.05
N THR A 251 -15.20 1.94 3.46
CA THR A 251 -14.54 2.69 4.55
C THR A 251 -13.89 3.97 4.06
N LEU A 252 -14.68 5.05 4.07
CA LEU A 252 -14.21 6.39 3.70
C LEU A 252 -13.26 6.93 4.77
N LYS A 253 -11.96 6.91 4.47
CA LYS A 253 -10.94 7.73 5.14
C LYS A 253 -10.61 8.92 4.25
N THR A 254 -10.54 10.11 4.84
CA THR A 254 -10.06 11.31 4.14
C THR A 254 -8.76 11.79 4.73
N TYR A 255 -7.92 12.42 3.90
CA TYR A 255 -6.54 12.72 4.24
C TYR A 255 -6.20 14.16 3.90
N LYS A 256 -5.44 14.81 4.78
CA LYS A 256 -4.75 16.05 4.47
C LYS A 256 -3.35 15.72 3.96
N THR A 257 -2.98 16.36 2.85
CA THR A 257 -1.78 16.05 2.06
C THR A 257 -0.97 17.33 1.80
N ALA A 258 -0.90 18.24 2.76
CA ALA A 258 -0.29 19.55 2.60
C ALA A 258 1.22 19.46 2.35
N ASN A 259 1.94 18.68 3.15
CA ASN A 259 3.37 18.42 2.97
C ASN A 259 3.60 17.72 1.62
N PHE A 260 2.74 16.74 1.27
CA PHE A 260 2.87 16.04 -0.01
C PHE A 260 2.68 16.99 -1.21
N LYS A 261 1.65 17.84 -1.20
CA LYS A 261 1.39 18.82 -2.26
C LYS A 261 2.49 19.86 -2.40
N GLU A 262 3.05 20.33 -1.27
CA GLU A 262 4.22 21.20 -1.26
C GLU A 262 5.42 20.52 -1.92
N ALA A 263 5.75 19.28 -1.52
CA ALA A 263 6.86 18.53 -2.08
C ALA A 263 6.68 18.22 -3.58
N LEU A 264 5.47 17.92 -4.05
CA LEU A 264 5.20 17.78 -5.49
C LEU A 264 5.51 19.05 -6.27
N THR A 265 5.15 20.21 -5.71
CA THR A 265 5.43 21.51 -6.32
C THR A 265 6.94 21.76 -6.39
N ASP A 266 7.67 21.52 -5.29
CA ASP A 266 9.12 21.67 -5.21
C ASP A 266 9.86 20.76 -6.20
N PHE A 267 9.41 19.50 -6.31
CA PHE A 267 10.00 18.53 -7.22
C PHE A 267 9.55 18.69 -8.67
N LYS A 268 8.60 19.60 -8.94
CA LYS A 268 7.94 19.76 -10.24
C LYS A 268 7.35 18.44 -10.75
N LEU A 269 6.80 17.65 -9.82
CA LEU A 269 6.12 16.40 -10.11
C LEU A 269 4.62 16.63 -10.20
N SER A 270 4.00 15.98 -11.17
CA SER A 270 2.54 15.91 -11.27
C SER A 270 2.09 14.54 -10.78
N TYR A 271 1.00 14.50 -10.00
CA TYR A 271 0.42 13.24 -9.57
C TYR A 271 -0.17 12.50 -10.80
N PRO A 272 0.22 11.24 -11.06
CA PRO A 272 -0.22 10.48 -12.23
C PRO A 272 -1.59 9.85 -11.93
N TYR A 273 -2.66 10.64 -12.08
CA TYR A 273 -4.02 10.11 -11.95
C TYR A 273 -4.27 9.03 -12.99
N THR A 274 -4.88 7.92 -12.56
CA THR A 274 -5.27 6.85 -13.48
C THR A 274 -6.37 7.34 -14.41
N ASP A 275 -6.10 7.26 -15.71
CA ASP A 275 -7.05 7.54 -16.77
C ASP A 275 -7.39 6.26 -17.54
N TYR A 276 -8.22 6.40 -18.57
CA TYR A 276 -8.64 5.29 -19.44
C TYR A 276 -7.44 4.54 -20.02
N MET A 277 -6.42 5.26 -20.50
CA MET A 277 -5.24 4.68 -21.16
C MET A 277 -4.33 3.95 -20.18
N LEU A 278 -4.13 4.49 -18.98
CA LEU A 278 -3.33 3.82 -17.96
C LEU A 278 -4.03 2.55 -17.45
N LEU A 279 -5.35 2.60 -17.26
CA LEU A 279 -6.12 1.41 -16.94
C LEU A 279 -6.00 0.36 -18.05
N GLN A 280 -6.10 0.77 -19.32
CA GLN A 280 -5.91 -0.13 -20.46
C GLN A 280 -4.56 -0.85 -20.37
N LYS A 281 -3.48 -0.11 -20.10
CA LYS A 281 -2.13 -0.67 -20.01
C LYS A 281 -2.01 -1.74 -18.91
N TYR A 282 -2.61 -1.53 -17.74
CA TYR A 282 -2.63 -2.56 -16.68
C TYR A 282 -3.30 -3.85 -17.16
N PHE A 283 -4.42 -3.75 -17.87
CA PHE A 283 -5.16 -4.91 -18.36
C PHE A 283 -4.49 -5.57 -19.57
N GLU A 284 -3.83 -4.80 -20.43
CA GLU A 284 -2.98 -5.34 -21.50
C GLU A 284 -1.82 -6.14 -20.93
N TRP A 285 -1.18 -5.65 -19.87
CA TRP A 285 -0.12 -6.37 -19.18
C TRP A 285 -0.61 -7.72 -18.63
N LEU A 286 -1.74 -7.74 -17.91
CA LEU A 286 -2.37 -8.98 -17.43
C LEU A 286 -2.72 -9.94 -18.57
N SER A 287 -3.27 -9.42 -19.67
CA SER A 287 -3.64 -10.24 -20.82
C SER A 287 -2.43 -10.87 -21.52
N GLN A 288 -1.33 -10.13 -21.64
CA GLN A 288 -0.07 -10.64 -22.22
C GLN A 288 0.56 -11.76 -21.38
N HIS A 289 0.28 -11.81 -20.08
CA HIS A 289 0.77 -12.84 -19.16
C HIS A 289 -0.22 -14.00 -18.97
N GLY A 290 -1.39 -13.94 -19.62
CA GLY A 290 -2.39 -15.01 -19.63
C GLY A 290 -3.32 -15.03 -18.44
N ASP A 291 -3.32 -13.97 -17.62
CA ASP A 291 -4.16 -13.87 -16.41
C ASP A 291 -5.63 -13.60 -16.78
N ILE A 292 -5.84 -12.80 -17.83
CA ILE A 292 -7.18 -12.45 -18.34
C ILE A 292 -7.23 -12.48 -19.87
N VAL A 293 -8.44 -12.70 -20.40
CA VAL A 293 -8.72 -12.65 -21.84
C VAL A 293 -9.84 -11.62 -22.08
N PRO A 294 -9.63 -10.62 -22.97
CA PRO A 294 -10.68 -9.71 -23.41
C PRO A 294 -11.89 -10.47 -23.95
#